data_AF-A0A9E4CTL1-F1
#
_entry.id   AF-A0A9E4CTL1-F1
#
_cell.length_a   1.000
_cell.length_b   1.000
_cell.length_c   1.000
_cell.angle_alpha   90.00
_cell.angle_beta   90.00
_cell.angle_gamma   90.00
#
_symmetry.space_group_name_H-M   'P 1'
#
loop_
_entity.id
_entity.type
_entity.pdbx_description
1 polymer ?
#
loop_
_entity_poly.entity_id
_entity_poly.type
_entity_poly.pdbx_seq_one_letter_code
_entity_poly.pdbx_strand_id
1 'polypeptide(L)'
;MGGGDMAFKRELVEAWVASQAPGERLLGSIAAGTWTPMQVTATYGGSGWTSGMRADDVQFKGDDVMSRRIAEFGADPSKSVAPFASTTFYVLTDRRLLLGSRSSVRNRPKDLLHAAPADLVAVYWFDIRETGGNVFRHLLVDFGDGFWRRDRTGLAVLGKRLATTDDADAFFAALGPRAREIPAAL
;
A
#
# COMPACT_ATOMS: atom_id res chain seq x y z
N MET A 1 -14.55 -4.26 24.86
CA MET A 1 -13.16 -4.71 24.63
C MET A 1 -12.42 -3.60 23.92
N GLY A 2 -11.31 -3.14 24.48
CA GLY A 2 -10.63 -1.90 24.11
C GLY A 2 -10.14 -1.89 22.66
N GLY A 3 -10.48 -0.84 21.93
CA GLY A 3 -10.06 -0.58 20.56
C GLY A 3 -8.59 -0.14 20.46
N GLY A 4 -7.67 -1.03 20.82
CA GLY A 4 -6.22 -0.78 20.78
C GLY A 4 -5.47 -1.36 19.57
N ASP A 5 -6.00 -2.34 18.85
CA ASP A 5 -5.18 -3.16 17.94
C ASP A 5 -5.64 -3.10 16.47
N MET A 6 -5.32 -2.02 15.76
CA MET A 6 -5.43 -1.96 14.29
C MET A 6 -4.18 -1.38 13.59
N ALA A 7 -3.24 -0.79 14.33
CA ALA A 7 -1.96 -0.30 13.81
C ALA A 7 -0.90 -1.41 13.81
N PHE A 8 0.13 -1.29 12.99
CA PHE A 8 1.35 -2.08 13.20
C PHE A 8 1.97 -1.63 14.53
N LYS A 9 2.19 -2.56 15.47
CA LYS A 9 2.96 -2.23 16.66
C LYS A 9 4.40 -1.94 16.24
N ARG A 10 4.90 -0.75 16.58
CA ARG A 10 6.23 -0.30 16.18
C ARG A 10 7.32 -1.29 16.58
N GLU A 11 7.25 -1.86 17.78
CA GLU A 11 8.20 -2.87 18.26
C GLU A 11 8.30 -4.11 17.34
N LEU A 12 7.19 -4.51 16.69
CA LEU A 12 7.17 -5.65 15.77
C LEU A 12 7.82 -5.29 14.44
N VAL A 13 7.66 -4.04 14.00
CA VAL A 13 8.32 -3.54 12.79
C VAL A 13 9.82 -3.41 13.03
N GLU A 14 10.24 -2.84 14.16
CA GLU A 14 11.65 -2.70 14.53
C GLU A 14 12.34 -4.07 14.70
N ALA A 15 11.69 -5.04 15.36
CA ALA A 15 12.20 -6.41 15.46
C ALA A 15 12.34 -7.07 14.07
N TRP A 16 11.38 -6.84 13.18
CA TRP A 16 11.45 -7.33 11.82
C TRP A 16 12.59 -6.67 11.03
N VAL A 17 12.75 -5.34 11.11
CA VAL A 17 13.88 -4.61 10.50
C VAL A 17 15.21 -5.14 11.01
N ALA A 18 15.36 -5.34 12.32
CA ALA A 18 16.59 -5.89 12.89
C ALA A 18 16.93 -7.28 12.32
N SER A 19 15.92 -8.08 11.94
CA SER A 19 16.12 -9.39 11.32
C SER A 19 16.44 -9.32 9.82
N GLN A 20 15.81 -8.42 9.07
CA GLN A 20 15.95 -8.33 7.61
C GLN A 20 17.09 -7.40 7.16
N ALA A 21 17.39 -6.40 7.97
CA ALA A 21 18.34 -5.34 7.70
C ALA A 21 19.09 -4.96 9.00
N PRO A 22 19.98 -5.85 9.50
CA PRO A 22 20.67 -5.63 10.77
C PRO A 22 21.43 -4.30 10.81
N GLY A 23 21.24 -3.55 11.90
CA GLY A 23 21.89 -2.26 12.13
C GLY A 23 21.23 -1.07 11.41
N GLU A 24 20.13 -1.26 10.68
CA GLU A 24 19.37 -0.17 10.08
C GLU A 24 18.35 0.44 11.03
N ARG A 25 18.12 1.76 10.90
CA ARG A 25 17.17 2.49 11.75
C ARG A 25 15.86 2.71 11.01
N LEU A 26 14.75 2.32 11.63
CA LEU A 26 13.40 2.59 11.12
C LEU A 26 13.12 4.10 11.05
N LEU A 27 12.79 4.61 9.87
CA LEU A 27 12.35 5.99 9.66
C LEU A 27 10.82 6.10 9.57
N GLY A 28 10.17 5.13 8.93
CA GLY A 28 8.72 5.10 8.80
C GLY A 28 8.23 3.81 8.17
N SER A 29 6.94 3.53 8.34
CA SER A 29 6.31 2.37 7.72
C SER A 29 4.87 2.67 7.33
N ILE A 30 4.40 1.98 6.30
CA ILE A 30 3.02 2.14 5.83
C ILE A 30 2.44 0.78 5.48
N ALA A 31 1.25 0.49 6.01
CA ALA A 31 0.47 -0.68 5.63
C ALA A 31 -0.13 -0.46 4.24
N ALA A 32 -0.05 -1.47 3.37
CA ALA A 32 -0.53 -1.35 2.00
C ALA A 32 -1.20 -2.65 1.53
N GLY A 33 -1.88 -2.57 0.40
CA GLY A 33 -2.41 -3.75 -0.27
C GLY A 33 -2.79 -3.47 -1.71
N THR A 34 -2.73 -4.52 -2.51
CA THR A 34 -3.11 -4.45 -3.93
C THR A 34 -4.63 -4.35 -4.08
N TRP A 35 -5.39 -4.88 -3.12
CA TRP A 35 -6.85 -4.99 -3.17
C TRP A 35 -7.50 -4.36 -1.93
N THR A 36 -7.77 -3.06 -1.95
CA THR A 36 -8.61 -2.42 -0.92
C THR A 36 -9.25 -1.13 -1.43
N PRO A 37 -10.60 -0.99 -1.40
CA PRO A 37 -11.66 -1.98 -1.49
C PRO A 37 -12.17 -2.10 -2.94
N MET A 38 -12.90 -3.17 -3.21
CA MET A 38 -13.65 -3.37 -4.45
C MET A 38 -14.91 -2.49 -4.41
N GLN A 39 -15.12 -1.60 -5.38
CA GLN A 39 -16.45 -1.04 -5.58
C GLN A 39 -17.26 -2.03 -6.43
N VAL A 40 -18.27 -2.63 -5.83
CA VAL A 40 -19.25 -3.48 -6.52
C VAL A 40 -20.33 -2.56 -7.06
N THR A 41 -20.41 -2.41 -8.39
CA THR A 41 -21.35 -1.48 -9.04
C THR A 41 -22.72 -2.10 -9.28
N ALA A 42 -22.83 -3.42 -9.28
CA ALA A 42 -24.10 -4.15 -9.33
C ALA A 42 -24.00 -5.49 -8.58
N THR A 43 -25.08 -5.85 -7.90
CA THR A 43 -25.27 -7.20 -7.34
C THR A 43 -26.51 -7.81 -7.98
N TYR A 44 -26.40 -9.03 -8.47
CA TYR A 44 -27.51 -9.70 -9.16
C TYR A 44 -28.05 -10.85 -8.28
N GLY A 45 -29.19 -10.59 -7.61
CA GLY A 45 -30.15 -11.58 -7.10
C GLY A 45 -29.70 -12.60 -6.03
N GLY A 46 -30.32 -12.53 -4.83
CA GLY A 46 -30.39 -13.64 -3.86
C GLY A 46 -30.29 -13.20 -2.40
N SER A 47 -31.21 -13.63 -1.54
CA SER A 47 -31.19 -13.38 -0.08
C SER A 47 -30.17 -14.25 0.67
N GLY A 48 -28.96 -14.41 0.13
CA GLY A 48 -27.94 -15.32 0.67
C GLY A 48 -26.50 -14.88 0.38
N TRP A 49 -25.58 -15.42 1.18
CA TRP A 49 -24.12 -15.21 1.14
C TRP A 49 -23.42 -15.61 -0.17
N THR A 50 -24.16 -16.04 -1.20
CA THR A 50 -23.69 -16.54 -2.49
C THR A 50 -24.16 -15.71 -3.69
N SER A 51 -24.52 -14.45 -3.47
CA SER A 51 -24.77 -13.50 -4.57
C SER A 51 -23.43 -13.13 -5.22
N GLY A 52 -23.06 -13.81 -6.31
CA GLY A 52 -21.76 -13.65 -6.96
C GLY A 52 -21.61 -12.27 -7.62
N MET A 53 -20.51 -11.59 -7.33
CA MET A 53 -20.04 -10.42 -8.09
C MET A 53 -19.51 -10.94 -9.43
N ARG A 54 -19.86 -10.30 -10.55
CA ARG A 54 -19.16 -10.57 -11.80
C ARG A 54 -17.92 -9.69 -11.90
N ALA A 55 -16.90 -10.15 -12.62
CA ALA A 55 -15.62 -9.44 -12.70
C ALA A 55 -15.74 -8.05 -13.36
N ASP A 56 -16.72 -7.87 -14.25
CA ASP A 56 -17.08 -6.63 -14.92
C ASP A 56 -17.78 -5.61 -14.00
N ASP A 57 -18.36 -6.06 -12.88
CA ASP A 57 -19.03 -5.20 -11.89
C ASP A 57 -18.08 -4.72 -10.77
N VAL A 58 -16.81 -5.12 -10.83
CA VAL A 58 -15.78 -4.69 -9.87
C VAL A 58 -14.95 -3.60 -10.52
N GLN A 59 -15.23 -2.35 -10.16
CA GLN A 59 -14.37 -1.23 -10.50
C GLN A 59 -13.54 -0.81 -9.29
N PHE A 60 -12.23 -0.70 -9.52
CA PHE A 60 -11.31 -0.09 -8.56
C PHE A 60 -11.04 1.33 -9.01
N LYS A 61 -11.70 2.31 -8.38
CA LYS A 61 -11.43 3.71 -8.71
C LYS A 61 -9.95 4.01 -8.51
N GLY A 62 -9.32 4.66 -9.49
CA GLY A 62 -7.88 4.96 -9.48
C GLY A 62 -6.97 3.91 -10.13
N ASP A 63 -7.45 2.70 -10.44
CA ASP A 63 -6.62 1.73 -11.16
C ASP A 63 -6.34 2.16 -12.59
N ASP A 64 -7.26 2.86 -13.25
CA ASP A 64 -7.02 3.42 -14.59
C ASP A 64 -5.96 4.52 -14.57
N VAL A 65 -6.00 5.39 -13.55
CA VAL A 65 -4.96 6.41 -13.32
C VAL A 65 -3.62 5.72 -13.12
N MET A 66 -3.58 4.68 -12.27
CA MET A 66 -2.34 3.96 -11.99
C MET A 66 -1.81 3.20 -13.20
N SER A 67 -2.69 2.58 -13.98
CA SER A 67 -2.33 1.84 -15.20
C SER A 67 -1.78 2.77 -16.27
N ARG A 68 -2.38 3.97 -16.43
CA ARG A 68 -1.85 5.02 -17.30
C ARG A 68 -0.46 5.48 -16.85
N ARG A 69 -0.25 5.68 -15.55
CA ARG A 69 1.04 6.09 -15.00
C ARG A 69 2.12 5.04 -15.16
N ILE A 70 1.79 3.76 -14.98
CA ILE A 70 2.71 2.64 -15.25
C ILE A 70 3.12 2.63 -16.73
N ALA A 71 2.17 2.87 -17.64
CA ALA A 71 2.46 2.98 -19.06
C ALA A 71 3.34 4.21 -19.40
N GLU A 72 3.05 5.37 -18.83
CA GLU A 72 3.86 6.60 -19.00
C GLU A 72 5.28 6.45 -18.44
N PHE A 73 5.43 5.70 -17.35
CA PHE A 73 6.74 5.37 -16.76
C PHE A 73 7.54 4.39 -17.63
N GLY A 74 6.90 3.71 -18.59
CA GLY A 74 7.53 2.66 -19.38
C GLY A 74 7.90 1.43 -18.54
N ALA A 75 7.16 1.17 -17.45
CA ALA A 75 7.47 0.08 -16.55
C ALA A 75 7.27 -1.28 -17.24
N ASP A 76 8.26 -2.16 -17.15
CA ASP A 76 8.16 -3.54 -17.65
C ASP A 76 7.19 -4.35 -16.77
N PRO A 77 6.06 -4.86 -17.31
CA PRO A 77 5.10 -5.64 -16.53
C PRO A 77 5.69 -6.87 -15.83
N SER A 78 6.74 -7.47 -16.40
CA SER A 78 7.43 -8.64 -15.83
C SER A 78 8.25 -8.31 -14.59
N LYS A 79 8.48 -7.01 -14.33
CA LYS A 79 9.25 -6.49 -13.19
C LYS A 79 8.37 -6.03 -12.03
N SER A 80 7.06 -6.31 -12.08
CA SER A 80 6.19 -6.08 -10.93
C SER A 80 6.57 -7.00 -9.77
N VAL A 81 6.89 -6.43 -8.61
CA VAL A 81 7.26 -7.20 -7.41
C VAL A 81 6.02 -7.80 -6.75
N ALA A 82 6.00 -9.13 -6.62
CA ALA A 82 4.97 -9.91 -5.92
C ALA A 82 3.53 -9.47 -6.25
N PRO A 83 3.12 -9.47 -7.54
CA PRO A 83 1.88 -8.84 -8.02
C PRO A 83 0.60 -9.42 -7.41
N PHE A 84 0.68 -10.61 -6.80
CA PHE A 84 -0.45 -11.30 -6.17
C PHE A 84 -0.47 -11.19 -4.63
N ALA A 85 0.53 -10.56 -4.01
CA ALA A 85 0.55 -10.34 -2.57
C ALA A 85 -0.44 -9.23 -2.19
N SER A 86 -1.61 -9.61 -1.66
CA SER A 86 -2.71 -8.68 -1.37
C SER A 86 -2.54 -7.86 -0.10
N THR A 87 -1.74 -8.34 0.85
CA THR A 87 -1.47 -7.69 2.13
C THR A 87 0.03 -7.44 2.27
N THR A 88 0.44 -6.20 2.06
CA THR A 88 1.83 -5.78 2.10
C THR A 88 2.04 -4.64 3.09
N PHE A 89 3.30 -4.28 3.30
CA PHE A 89 3.68 -3.08 4.01
C PHE A 89 5.07 -2.65 3.53
N TYR A 90 5.29 -1.35 3.54
CA TYR A 90 6.59 -0.76 3.22
C TYR A 90 7.25 -0.28 4.49
N VAL A 91 8.57 -0.45 4.58
CA VAL A 91 9.40 0.07 5.65
C VAL A 91 10.55 0.85 5.04
N LEU A 92 10.62 2.13 5.38
CA LEU A 92 11.77 2.96 5.06
C LEU A 92 12.72 2.97 6.24
N THR A 93 13.97 2.61 5.99
CA THR A 93 15.09 2.76 6.91
C THR A 93 15.99 3.91 6.45
N ASP A 94 17.06 4.15 7.20
CA ASP A 94 18.13 5.08 6.82
C ASP A 94 18.90 4.67 5.57
N ARG A 95 18.84 3.40 5.15
CA ARG A 95 19.60 2.89 3.98
C ARG A 95 18.76 2.20 2.92
N ARG A 96 17.55 1.74 3.23
CA ARG A 96 16.74 0.90 2.32
C ARG A 96 15.25 1.20 2.41
N LEU A 97 14.55 0.91 1.33
CA LEU A 97 13.13 0.59 1.37
C LEU A 97 12.97 -0.93 1.36
N LEU A 98 12.22 -1.47 2.31
CA LEU A 98 11.84 -2.88 2.39
C LEU A 98 10.35 -3.01 2.07
N LEU A 99 10.00 -3.94 1.18
CA LEU A 99 8.63 -4.38 0.97
C LEU A 99 8.47 -5.74 1.64
N GLY A 100 7.52 -5.86 2.56
CA GLY A 100 7.19 -7.13 3.19
C GLY A 100 5.73 -7.55 3.02
N SER A 101 5.47 -8.83 3.24
CA SER A 101 4.13 -9.38 3.36
C SER A 101 3.58 -9.16 4.78
N ARG A 102 2.26 -9.01 4.90
CA ARG A 102 1.57 -8.75 6.17
C ARG A 102 0.63 -9.88 6.51
N SER A 103 0.54 -10.22 7.80
CA SER A 103 -0.51 -11.10 8.30
C SER A 103 -1.86 -10.37 8.35
N SER A 104 -2.86 -10.85 7.60
CA SER A 104 -4.24 -10.34 7.67
C SER A 104 -4.92 -10.58 9.03
N VAL A 105 -4.43 -11.56 9.81
CA VAL A 105 -5.05 -11.98 11.09
C VAL A 105 -4.45 -11.28 12.32
N ARG A 106 -3.17 -10.91 12.28
CA ARG A 106 -2.43 -10.39 13.46
C ARG A 106 -1.65 -9.09 13.19
N ASN A 107 -1.96 -8.39 12.09
CA ASN A 107 -1.33 -7.15 11.62
C ASN A 107 0.18 -7.06 11.95
N ARG A 108 0.95 -8.02 11.45
CA ARG A 108 2.39 -8.15 11.73
C ARG A 108 3.20 -8.40 10.47
N PRO A 109 4.45 -7.89 10.40
CA PRO A 109 5.40 -8.24 9.36
C PRO A 109 5.59 -9.75 9.24
N LYS A 110 5.85 -10.22 8.02
CA LYS A 110 6.17 -11.62 7.72
C LYS A 110 7.38 -11.71 6.80
N ASP A 111 7.15 -11.95 5.52
CA ASP A 111 8.19 -12.27 4.55
C ASP A 111 8.72 -10.99 3.93
N LEU A 112 10.04 -10.92 3.71
CA LEU A 112 10.61 -9.89 2.85
C LEU A 112 10.32 -10.26 1.39
N LEU A 113 9.63 -9.37 0.68
CA LEU A 113 9.28 -9.56 -0.73
C LEU A 113 10.27 -8.88 -1.66
N HIS A 114 10.79 -7.70 -1.26
CA HIS A 114 11.84 -6.98 -1.99
C HIS A 114 12.53 -5.95 -1.10
N ALA A 115 13.72 -5.53 -1.51
CA ALA A 115 14.47 -4.48 -0.84
C ALA A 115 15.29 -3.68 -1.87
N ALA A 116 15.37 -2.36 -1.70
CA ALA A 116 16.16 -1.49 -2.55
C ALA A 116 16.86 -0.38 -1.73
N PRO A 117 18.01 0.15 -2.18
CA PRO A 117 18.65 1.31 -1.56
C PRO A 117 17.69 2.50 -1.48
N ALA A 118 17.62 3.16 -0.33
CA ALA A 118 16.65 4.23 -0.09
C ALA A 118 16.84 5.39 -1.07
N ASP A 119 18.08 5.74 -1.40
CA ASP A 119 18.44 6.83 -2.30
C ASP A 119 17.98 6.63 -3.76
N LEU A 120 17.72 5.38 -4.18
CA LEU A 120 17.24 5.05 -5.53
C LEU A 120 15.71 5.02 -5.65
N VAL A 121 15.01 4.90 -4.53
CA VAL A 121 13.55 4.72 -4.52
C VAL A 121 12.81 6.01 -4.83
N ALA A 122 11.73 5.90 -5.61
CA ALA A 122 10.71 6.94 -5.74
C ALA A 122 9.32 6.37 -5.46
N VAL A 123 8.46 7.17 -4.82
CA VAL A 123 7.06 6.83 -4.57
C VAL A 123 6.17 7.91 -5.17
N TYR A 124 5.41 7.53 -6.20
CA TYR A 124 4.39 8.38 -6.79
C TYR A 124 3.05 8.07 -6.14
N TRP A 125 2.29 9.09 -5.76
CA TRP A 125 1.05 8.87 -5.02
C TRP A 125 -0.05 9.88 -5.37
N PHE A 126 -1.31 9.47 -5.17
CA PHE A 126 -2.47 10.34 -5.25
C PHE A 126 -3.59 9.81 -4.36
N ASP A 127 -4.47 10.70 -3.91
CA ASP A 127 -5.61 10.34 -3.08
C ASP A 127 -6.91 10.34 -3.90
N ILE A 128 -7.72 9.28 -3.76
CA ILE A 128 -9.08 9.20 -4.30
C ILE A 128 -10.08 9.03 -3.17
N ARG A 129 -11.15 9.82 -3.24
CA ARG A 129 -12.34 9.63 -2.42
C ARG A 129 -13.29 8.65 -3.09
N GLU A 130 -13.57 7.56 -2.40
CA GLU A 130 -14.53 6.54 -2.83
C GLU A 130 -15.91 6.73 -2.21
N THR A 131 -16.87 5.96 -2.74
CA THR A 131 -18.24 5.88 -2.24
C THR A 131 -18.24 5.48 -0.75
N GLY A 132 -19.11 6.08 0.06
CA GLY A 132 -19.16 5.84 1.51
C GLY A 132 -18.16 6.67 2.33
N GLY A 133 -17.48 7.63 1.71
CA GLY A 133 -16.60 8.59 2.41
C GLY A 133 -15.19 8.09 2.69
N ASN A 134 -14.86 6.88 2.25
CA ASN A 134 -13.50 6.36 2.32
C ASN A 134 -12.56 7.16 1.40
N VAL A 135 -11.32 7.33 1.83
CA VAL A 135 -10.25 7.91 1.03
C VAL A 135 -9.14 6.88 0.94
N PHE A 136 -8.60 6.65 -0.25
CA PHE A 136 -7.46 5.76 -0.50
C PHE A 136 -6.33 6.55 -1.12
N ARG A 137 -5.12 6.32 -0.61
CA ARG A 137 -3.89 6.77 -1.24
C ARG A 137 -3.35 5.65 -2.11
N HIS A 138 -3.29 5.90 -3.40
CA HIS A 138 -2.69 4.98 -4.36
C HIS A 138 -1.19 5.24 -4.44
N LEU A 139 -0.41 4.18 -4.57
CA LEU A 139 1.05 4.20 -4.59
C LEU A 139 1.55 3.51 -5.86
N LEU A 140 2.50 4.14 -6.55
CA LEU A 140 3.43 3.49 -7.47
C LEU A 140 4.84 3.66 -6.88
N VAL A 141 5.42 2.55 -6.48
CA VAL A 141 6.78 2.48 -5.93
C VAL A 141 7.70 2.01 -7.04
N ASP A 142 8.62 2.88 -7.42
CA ASP A 142 9.77 2.55 -8.24
C ASP A 142 10.96 2.28 -7.30
N PHE A 143 11.50 1.07 -7.38
CA PHE A 143 12.62 0.66 -6.52
C PHE A 143 13.97 1.16 -7.04
N GLY A 144 14.03 1.73 -8.25
CA GLY A 144 15.24 2.27 -8.87
C GLY A 144 16.21 1.20 -9.44
N ASP A 145 15.90 -0.07 -9.23
CA ASP A 145 16.62 -1.24 -9.77
C ASP A 145 15.90 -1.88 -10.99
N GLY A 146 14.92 -1.15 -11.55
CA GLY A 146 14.06 -1.59 -12.63
C GLY A 146 12.83 -2.39 -12.17
N PHE A 147 12.72 -2.72 -10.88
CA PHE A 147 11.52 -3.30 -10.31
C PHE A 147 10.58 -2.22 -9.80
N TRP A 148 9.29 -2.53 -9.82
CA TRP A 148 8.26 -1.61 -9.38
C TRP A 148 7.11 -2.36 -8.70
N ARG A 149 6.28 -1.62 -7.98
CA ARG A 149 5.05 -2.15 -7.40
C ARG A 149 3.99 -1.07 -7.28
N ARG A 150 2.74 -1.45 -7.48
CA ARG A 150 1.59 -0.63 -7.11
C ARG A 150 0.86 -1.21 -5.91
N ASP A 151 0.40 -0.36 -5.01
CA ASP A 151 -0.47 -0.72 -3.90
C ASP A 151 -1.37 0.48 -3.54
N ARG A 152 -2.22 0.30 -2.53
CA ARG A 152 -3.04 1.36 -1.94
C ARG A 152 -2.93 1.29 -0.42
N THR A 153 -3.00 2.43 0.26
CA THR A 153 -3.31 2.51 1.69
C THR A 153 -4.67 3.17 1.89
N GLY A 154 -5.46 2.67 2.83
CA GLY A 154 -6.69 3.35 3.23
C GLY A 154 -6.34 4.54 4.12
N LEU A 155 -6.99 5.69 3.93
CA LEU A 155 -6.86 6.88 4.77
C LEU A 155 -8.11 7.16 5.63
N ALA A 156 -9.28 6.61 5.27
CA ALA A 156 -10.53 6.88 5.99
C ALA A 156 -11.52 5.70 6.07
N VAL A 157 -11.06 4.46 6.29
CA VAL A 157 -11.97 3.31 6.46
C VAL A 157 -12.80 3.46 7.74
N LEU A 158 -14.11 3.76 7.59
CA LEU A 158 -15.15 3.78 8.62
C LEU A 158 -14.86 4.62 9.89
N GLY A 159 -14.75 5.95 9.76
CA GLY A 159 -14.72 6.84 10.93
C GLY A 159 -13.55 6.62 11.90
N LYS A 160 -12.59 5.77 11.53
CA LYS A 160 -11.32 5.58 12.20
C LYS A 160 -10.31 6.50 11.51
N ARG A 161 -9.72 7.41 12.29
CA ARG A 161 -8.59 8.21 11.84
C ARG A 161 -7.42 7.26 11.57
N LEU A 162 -7.06 7.02 10.31
CA LEU A 162 -5.80 6.35 10.02
C LEU A 162 -4.58 7.16 10.44
N ALA A 163 -4.78 8.45 10.75
CA ALA A 163 -3.82 9.28 11.48
C ALA A 163 -3.37 8.68 12.84
N THR A 164 -4.05 7.65 13.38
CA THR A 164 -3.60 6.94 14.60
C THR A 164 -3.06 5.53 14.33
N THR A 165 -3.04 5.05 13.07
CA THR A 165 -2.70 3.66 12.75
C THR A 165 -1.68 3.45 11.63
N ASP A 166 -1.31 4.50 10.90
CA ASP A 166 -0.31 4.40 9.83
C ASP A 166 0.68 5.56 9.98
N ASP A 167 1.96 5.24 10.11
CA ASP A 167 3.08 6.19 9.99
C ASP A 167 3.19 6.68 8.53
N ALA A 168 2.08 6.75 7.77
CA ALA A 168 2.05 7.13 6.37
C ALA A 168 2.64 8.53 6.17
N ASP A 169 2.18 9.51 6.94
CA ASP A 169 2.71 10.87 6.85
C ASP A 169 4.19 10.93 7.24
N ALA A 170 4.61 10.16 8.26
CA ALA A 170 6.01 10.03 8.64
C ALA A 170 6.85 9.34 7.55
N PHE A 171 6.29 8.34 6.87
CA PHE A 171 6.90 7.61 5.77
C PHE A 171 7.10 8.54 4.56
N PHE A 172 6.08 9.31 4.17
CA PHE A 172 6.19 10.30 3.09
C PHE A 172 7.12 11.46 3.47
N ALA A 173 7.07 11.95 4.70
CA ALA A 173 8.00 12.96 5.19
C ALA A 173 9.46 12.46 5.16
N ALA A 174 9.70 11.20 5.55
CA ALA A 174 11.02 10.58 5.50
C ALA A 174 11.50 10.28 4.07
N LEU A 175 10.58 10.02 3.13
CA LEU A 175 10.90 9.95 1.71
C LEU A 175 11.38 11.30 1.16
N GLY A 176 10.78 12.40 1.63
CA GLY A 176 11.14 13.75 1.20
C GLY A 176 10.89 13.92 -0.32
N PRO A 177 11.85 14.49 -1.09
CA PRO A 177 11.69 14.69 -2.54
C PRO A 177 11.44 13.42 -3.38
N ARG A 178 11.67 12.24 -2.79
CA ARG A 178 11.38 10.93 -3.41
C ARG A 178 9.89 10.60 -3.39
N ALA A 179 9.11 11.25 -2.54
CA ALA A 179 7.66 11.20 -2.56
C ALA A 179 7.11 12.26 -3.52
N ARG A 180 6.38 11.83 -4.55
CA ARG A 180 5.86 12.70 -5.62
C ARG A 180 4.35 12.56 -5.70
N GLU A 181 3.64 13.59 -5.29
CA GLU A 181 2.20 13.64 -5.53
C GLU A 181 1.95 13.80 -7.03
N ILE A 182 1.08 12.97 -7.59
CA ILE A 182 0.68 13.04 -8.99
C ILE A 182 -0.77 13.50 -9.11
N PRO A 183 -1.12 14.27 -10.15
CA PRO A 183 -2.50 14.68 -10.36
C PRO A 183 -3.42 13.46 -10.52
N ALA A 184 -4.48 13.41 -9.72
CA ALA A 184 -5.57 12.44 -9.85
C ALA A 184 -6.53 12.76 -11.02
N ALA A 185 -6.40 13.97 -11.59
CA ALA A 185 -7.22 14.55 -12.66
C ALA A 185 -6.72 14.15 -14.07
N LEU A 186 -7.56 13.78 -15.05
CA LEU A 186 -9.03 13.59 -15.12
C LEU A 186 -9.34 12.27 -15.87
#